data_AF-A0A0R2S0T7-F1
#
_entry.id   AF-A0A0R2S0T7-F1
#
_cell.length_a   1.000
_cell.length_b   1.000
_cell.length_c   1.000
_cell.angle_alpha   90.00
_cell.angle_beta   90.00
_cell.angle_gamma   90.00
#
_symmetry.space_group_name_H-M   'P 1'
#
loop_
_entity.id
_entity.type
_entity.pdbx_description
1 polymer ?
#
loop_
_entity_poly.entity_id
_entity_poly.type
_entity_poly.pdbx_seq_one_letter_code
_entity_poly.pdbx_strand_id
1 'polypeptide(L)' 'MSLLNGKHTIKEIDGVRCTVVEQGASADRVNFLTKLLNLNGLEVKTVEESKKEEGDPQTYLLGVTDLVFHSIIWIY' A
#
# COMPACT_ATOMS: atom_id res chain seq x y z
N MET A 1 -18.39 15.41 -5.74
CA MET A 1 -17.58 14.27 -5.27
C MET A 1 -16.44 14.11 -6.25
N SER A 2 -15.27 14.70 -5.96
CA SER A 2 -14.11 14.57 -6.86
C SER A 2 -13.46 13.21 -6.61
N LEU A 3 -13.44 12.35 -7.63
CA LEU A 3 -12.75 11.05 -7.64
C LEU A 3 -11.24 11.20 -7.33
N LEU A 4 -10.69 12.42 -7.49
CA LEU A 4 -9.29 12.74 -7.29
C LEU A 4 -8.93 13.11 -5.84
N ASN A 5 -9.89 13.11 -4.91
CA ASN A 5 -9.61 13.34 -3.48
C ASN A 5 -8.98 12.11 -2.79
N GLY A 6 -8.54 11.11 -3.56
CA GLY A 6 -7.70 10.03 -3.05
C GLY A 6 -6.51 10.62 -2.31
N LYS A 7 -6.39 10.29 -1.01
CA LYS A 7 -5.28 10.75 -0.18
C LYS A 7 -3.98 10.16 -0.73
N HIS A 8 -3.27 10.92 -1.56
CA HIS A 8 -1.87 10.65 -1.90
C HIS A 8 -1.05 10.76 -0.62
N THR A 9 -1.01 9.68 0.12
CA THR A 9 -0.27 9.61 1.38
C THR A 9 1.09 9.06 1.02
N ILE A 10 2.11 9.92 1.07
CA ILE A 10 3.49 9.48 0.90
C ILE A 10 4.03 9.12 2.28
N LYS A 11 4.57 7.92 2.42
CA LYS A 11 5.30 7.48 3.62
C LYS A 11 6.68 7.00 3.24
N GLU A 12 7.60 7.10 4.19
CA GLU A 12 8.93 6.52 4.04
C GLU A 12 8.91 5.09 4.57
N ILE A 13 9.27 4.13 3.72
CA ILE A 13 9.39 2.72 4.05
C ILE A 13 10.85 2.35 3.78
N ASP A 14 11.57 1.94 4.83
CA ASP A 14 13.00 1.55 4.74
C ASP A 14 13.90 2.60 4.05
N GLY A 15 13.66 3.89 4.31
CA GLY A 15 14.40 5.00 3.70
C GLY A 15 13.98 5.35 2.27
N VAL A 16 12.98 4.67 1.71
CA VAL A 16 12.44 4.93 0.37
C VAL A 16 11.07 5.58 0.49
N ARG A 17 10.89 6.72 -0.18
CA ARG A 17 9.58 7.38 -0.26
C ARG A 17 8.65 6.55 -1.14
N CYS A 18 7.53 6.12 -0.57
CA CYS A 18 6.54 5.31 -1.23
C CYS A 18 5.16 5.96 -1.12
N THR A 19 4.38 5.88 -2.19
CA THR A 19 2.95 6.19 -2.16
C THR A 19 2.21 5.03 -1.50
N VAL A 20 1.49 5.32 -0.42
CA VAL A 20 0.67 4.32 0.27
C VAL A 20 -0.49 3.93 -0.64
N VAL A 21 -0.56 2.64 -0.94
CA VAL A 21 -1.63 2.05 -1.75
C VAL A 21 -2.76 1.59 -0.84
N GLU A 22 -2.42 0.84 0.21
CA GLU A 22 -3.38 0.31 1.17
C GLU A 22 -2.73 0.18 2.55
N GLN A 23 -3.49 0.48 3.60
CA GLN A 23 -3.07 0.39 5.00
C GLN A 23 -4.07 -0.52 5.74
N GLY A 24 -3.60 -1.33 6.69
CA GLY A 24 -4.46 -2.26 7.41
C GLY A 24 -4.82 -3.52 6.61
N ALA A 25 -4.06 -3.86 5.56
CA ALA A 25 -4.36 -4.98 4.69
C ALA A 25 -3.95 -6.32 5.33
N SER A 26 -4.71 -7.38 5.05
CA SER A 26 -4.34 -8.75 5.41
C SER A 26 -3.20 -9.27 4.52
N ALA A 27 -2.48 -10.29 4.98
CA ALA A 27 -1.38 -10.90 4.22
C ALA A 27 -1.82 -11.38 2.81
N ASP A 28 -3.01 -11.96 2.68
CA ASP A 28 -3.54 -12.42 1.39
C ASP A 28 -3.76 -11.26 0.42
N ARG A 29 -4.28 -10.14 0.92
CA ARG A 29 -4.55 -8.95 0.11
C ARG A 29 -3.25 -8.25 -0.30
N VAL A 30 -2.28 -8.19 0.61
CA VAL A 30 -0.92 -7.70 0.32
C VAL A 30 -0.27 -8.53 -0.76
N ASN A 31 -0.34 -9.87 -0.67
CA ASN A 31 0.21 -10.77 -1.67
C ASN A 31 -0.45 -10.61 -3.04
N PHE A 32 -1.78 -10.44 -3.07
CA PHE A 32 -2.52 -10.17 -4.30
C PHE A 32 -2.09 -8.85 -4.96
N LEU A 33 -2.11 -7.75 -4.19
CA LEU A 33 -1.74 -6.42 -4.70
C LEU A 33 -0.27 -6.36 -5.11
N THR A 34 0.62 -7.00 -4.36
CA THR A 34 2.05 -7.06 -4.69
C THR A 34 2.26 -7.73 -6.05
N LYS A 35 1.58 -8.85 -6.32
CA LYS A 35 1.65 -9.52 -7.62
C LYS A 35 1.09 -8.65 -8.74
N LEU A 36 -0.08 -8.04 -8.53
CA LEU A 36 -0.72 -7.17 -9.52
C LEU A 36 0.18 -5.98 -9.88
N LEU A 37 0.71 -5.27 -8.89
CA LEU A 37 1.53 -4.07 -9.10
C LEU A 37 2.89 -4.43 -9.72
N ASN A 38 3.54 -5.52 -9.27
CA ASN A 38 4.78 -6.01 -9.88
C ASN A 38 4.58 -6.41 -11.35
N LEU A 39 3.45 -7.03 -11.71
CA LEU A 39 3.13 -7.35 -13.11
C LEU A 39 2.97 -6.09 -13.97
N ASN A 40 2.57 -4.97 -13.37
CA ASN A 40 2.48 -3.66 -14.02
C ASN A 40 3.82 -2.89 -14.01
N GLY A 41 4.91 -3.52 -13.55
CA GLY A 41 6.25 -2.90 -13.51
C GLY A 41 6.45 -1.91 -12.37
N LEU A 42 5.54 -1.88 -11.39
CA LEU A 42 5.66 -1.03 -10.20
C LEU A 42 6.44 -1.77 -9.11
N GLU A 43 7.37 -1.08 -8.46
CA GLU A 43 8.09 -1.63 -7.32
C GLU A 43 7.28 -1.42 -6.04
N VAL A 44 6.95 -2.53 -5.37
CA VAL A 44 6.13 -2.56 -4.17
C VAL A 44 7.00 -2.71 -2.93
N LYS A 45 6.68 -1.95 -1.88
CA LYS A 45 7.24 -2.07 -0.52
C LYS A 45 6.12 -2.37 0.46
N THR A 46 6.38 -3.27 1.40
CA THR A 46 5.41 -3.70 2.41
C THR A 46 6.01 -3.56 3.80
N VAL A 47 5.24 -3.04 4.75
CA VAL A 47 5.64 -2.91 6.16
C VAL A 47 4.61 -3.60 7.03
N GLU A 48 5.08 -4.37 7.99
CA GLU A 48 4.25 -4.92 9.06
C GLU A 48 3.78 -3.79 9.99
N GLU A 49 2.47 -3.65 10.16
CA GLU A 49 1.94 -2.69 11.12
C GLU A 49 1.88 -3.32 12.51
N SER A 50 2.20 -2.53 13.53
CA SER A 50 2.10 -2.97 14.92
C SER A 50 0.65 -3.35 15.24
N LYS A 51 0.45 -4.58 15.73
CA LYS A 51 -0.86 -5.00 16.26
C LYS A 51 -1.26 -4.07 17.40
N LYS A 52 -2.53 -3.65 17.43
CA LYS A 52 -3.05 -2.80 18.51
C LYS A 52 -3.27 -3.60 19.79
N GLU A 53 -3.67 -4.86 19.66
CA GLU A 53 -3.88 -5.78 20.78
C GLU A 53 -3.30 -7.18 20.46
N GLU A 54 -2.95 -7.95 21.49
CA GLU A 54 -2.27 -9.25 21.40
C GLU A 54 -3.09 -10.35 20.70
N GLY A 55 -4.39 -10.10 20.46
CA GLY A 55 -5.31 -10.99 19.73
C GLY A 55 -5.68 -10.53 18.31
N ASP A 56 -5.25 -9.34 17.88
CA ASP A 56 -5.63 -8.82 16.56
C ASP A 56 -4.85 -9.48 15.41
N PRO A 57 -5.48 -9.60 14.22
CA PRO A 57 -4.79 -10.08 13.04
C PRO A 57 -3.65 -9.15 12.65
N GLN A 58 -2.51 -9.72 12.25
CA GLN A 58 -1.39 -8.95 11.72
C GLN A 58 -1.82 -8.22 10.45
N THR A 59 -1.73 -6.90 10.45
CA THR A 59 -1.96 -6.07 9.27
C THR A 59 -0.66 -5.55 8.69
N TYR A 60 -0.74 -5.13 7.44
CA TYR A 60 0.39 -4.63 6.70
C TYR A 60 -0.01 -3.35 5.96
N LEU A 61 0.99 -2.49 5.78
CA LEU A 61 0.93 -1.34 4.91
C LEU A 61 1.65 -1.68 3.61
N LEU A 62 0.99 -1.43 2.49
CA LEU A 62 1.54 -1.61 1.15
C LEU A 62 1.70 -0.25 0.49
N GLY A 63 2.89 0.00 -0.05
CA GLY A 63 3.20 1.19 -0.83
C GLY A 63 3.96 0.87 -2.11
N VAL A 64 3.97 1.80 -3.05
CA VAL A 64 4.78 1.72 -4.28
C VAL A 64 5.79 2.86 -4.32
N THR A 65 6.96 2.63 -4.90
CA THR A 65 8.01 3.66 -5.00
C THR A 65 7.66 4.79 -5.98
N ASP A 66 6.66 4.57 -6.83
CA ASP A 66 6.14 5.59 -7.73
C ASP A 66 5.30 6.63 -6.96
N LEU A 67 5.81 7.86 -6.91
CA LEU A 67 5.20 8.98 -6.20
C LEU A 67 3.99 9.59 -6.94
N VAL A 68 3.86 9.37 -8.25
CA VAL A 68 2.70 9.85 -9.02
C VAL A 68 1.58 8.81 -9.10
N PHE A 69 1.79 7.63 -8.51
CA PHE A 69 0.80 6.56 -8.48
C PHE A 69 -0.50 7.01 -7.80
N HIS A 70 -1.64 6.73 -8.45
CA HIS A 70 -2.96 7.02 -7.92
C HIS A 70 -3.73 5.72 -7.72
N SER A 71 -3.74 5.22 -6.48
CA SER A 71 -4.31 3.91 -6.14
C SER A 71 -5.78 3.76 -6.55
N ILE A 72 -6.57 4.84 -6.49
CA ILE A 72 -7.99 4.82 -6.90
C ILE A 72 -8.14 4.60 -8.40
N ILE A 73 -7.23 5.07 -9.25
CA ILE A 73 -7.36 4.98 -10.72
C ILE A 73 -6.79 3.65 -11.23
N TRP A 74 -5.74 3.15 -10.56
CA TRP A 74 -4.96 2.01 -11.04
C TRP A 74 -5.41 0.67 -10.44
N ILE A 75 -6.27 0.68 -9.42
CA ILE A 75 -6.70 -0.54 -8.71
C ILE A 75 -8.23 -0.64 -8.60
N TYR A 76 -8.93 0.48 -8.36
CA TYR A 76 -10.38 0.52 -8.12
C TYR A 76 -11.15 1.04 -9.34
#